data_AF-A0A3B9BY99-F1
#
_entry.id   AF-A0A3B9BY99-F1
#
_cell.length_a   1.000
_cell.length_b   1.000
_cell.length_c   1.000
_cell.angle_alpha   90.00
_cell.angle_beta   90.00
_cell.angle_gamma   90.00
#
_symmetry.space_group_name_H-M   'P 1'
#
loop_
_entity.id
_entity.type
_entity.pdbx_description
1 polymer ?
#
loop_
_entity_poly.entity_id
_entity_poly.type
_entity_poly.pdbx_seq_one_letter_code
_entity_poly.pdbx_strand_id
1 'polypeptide(L)'
;MKTDNGLIQNLLRNSFMQKLLTTFSLCFLSLIIQAQIPSYQWLKSLSGLNDDVARGVCLDSMSNIYITGSFSGTTTLGGQTLTSNGATDIFIAKLNANGNLVWAKSFGSVSLDYAFDIDCESGGDFFITGGFRQTMTLMPNITITSTGGLDLFTAKFNTNGDCLWAKTATGLTSDYGNEIVVGDNNNICVVGNTNGQLIFGRPSN
;
A
#
# COMPACT_ATOMS: atom_id res chain seq x y z
N MET A 1 39.37 56.02 -13.65
CA MET A 1 38.00 56.49 -13.89
C MET A 1 37.26 56.49 -12.56
N LYS A 2 36.93 57.67 -12.01
CA LYS A 2 36.09 57.77 -10.81
C LYS A 2 34.65 57.50 -11.25
N THR A 3 34.04 56.44 -10.73
CA THR A 3 32.62 56.16 -10.96
C THR A 3 31.77 57.20 -10.24
N ASP A 4 30.81 57.77 -10.98
CA ASP A 4 29.96 58.86 -10.52
C ASP A 4 28.84 58.34 -9.59
N ASN A 5 29.23 58.02 -8.36
CA ASN A 5 28.34 57.47 -7.34
C ASN A 5 27.22 58.44 -6.94
N GLY A 6 27.32 59.74 -7.25
CA GLY A 6 26.32 60.75 -6.92
C GLY A 6 25.03 60.61 -7.74
N LEU A 7 25.16 60.26 -9.03
CA LEU A 7 24.01 60.04 -9.92
C LEU A 7 23.18 58.83 -9.49
N ILE A 8 23.84 57.74 -9.09
CA ILE A 8 23.19 56.52 -8.61
C ILE A 8 22.44 56.79 -7.31
N GLN A 9 23.03 57.53 -6.37
CA GLN A 9 22.40 57.88 -5.09
C GLN A 9 21.17 58.79 -5.28
N ASN A 10 21.20 59.71 -6.24
CA ASN A 10 20.04 60.56 -6.56
C ASN A 10 18.92 59.78 -7.26
N LEU A 11 19.27 58.85 -8.14
CA LEU A 11 18.32 57.93 -8.78
C LEU A 11 17.60 57.05 -7.74
N LEU A 12 18.30 56.61 -6.68
CA LEU A 12 17.74 55.80 -5.60
C LEU A 12 16.85 56.58 -4.62
N ARG A 13 16.97 57.91 -4.53
CA ARG A 13 16.12 58.77 -3.67
C ARG A 13 14.83 59.25 -4.36
N ASN A 14 14.72 59.08 -5.68
CA ASN A 14 13.54 59.48 -6.43
C ASN A 14 12.38 58.49 -6.19
N SER A 15 11.25 58.99 -5.68
CA SER A 15 10.10 58.16 -5.31
C SER A 15 9.48 57.41 -6.50
N PHE A 16 9.58 57.96 -7.71
CA PHE A 16 9.15 57.28 -8.94
C PHE A 16 10.07 56.10 -9.27
N MET A 17 11.39 56.30 -9.16
CA MET A 17 12.39 55.26 -9.39
C MET A 17 12.29 54.14 -8.35
N GLN A 18 12.08 54.46 -7.07
CA GLN A 18 11.86 53.46 -6.02
C GLN A 18 10.63 52.60 -6.31
N LYS A 19 9.50 53.23 -6.69
CA LYS A 19 8.29 52.50 -7.08
C LYS A 19 8.56 51.61 -8.29
N LEU A 20 9.22 52.12 -9.33
CA LEU A 20 9.59 51.37 -10.54
C LEU A 20 10.50 50.16 -10.23
N LEU A 21 11.49 50.33 -9.35
CA LEU A 21 12.37 49.24 -8.89
C LEU A 21 11.61 48.17 -8.09
N THR A 22 10.65 48.59 -7.25
CA THR A 22 9.82 47.64 -6.50
C THR A 22 8.85 46.87 -7.38
N THR A 23 8.17 47.52 -8.35
CA THR A 23 7.32 46.80 -9.31
C THR A 23 8.13 45.87 -10.20
N PHE A 24 9.33 46.30 -10.65
CA PHE A 24 10.20 45.43 -11.44
C PHE A 24 10.66 44.19 -10.65
N SER A 25 10.99 44.35 -9.36
CA SER A 25 11.31 43.22 -8.46
C SER A 25 10.12 42.30 -8.21
N LEU A 26 8.90 42.85 -8.03
CA LEU A 26 7.67 42.06 -7.86
C LEU A 26 7.31 41.29 -9.14
N CYS A 27 7.48 41.88 -10.32
CA CYS A 27 7.30 41.19 -11.60
C CYS A 27 8.35 40.08 -11.80
N PHE A 28 9.61 40.32 -11.40
CA PHE A 28 10.67 39.30 -11.44
C PHE A 28 10.43 38.15 -10.45
N LEU A 29 9.86 38.42 -9.27
CA LEU A 29 9.49 37.37 -8.30
C LEU A 29 8.31 36.52 -8.79
N SER A 30 7.35 37.13 -9.49
CA SER A 30 6.18 36.41 -10.04
C SER A 30 6.50 35.49 -11.22
N LEU A 31 7.64 35.68 -11.88
CA LEU A 31 8.15 34.84 -12.97
C LEU A 31 8.84 33.55 -12.48
N ILE A 32 9.01 33.37 -11.16
CA ILE A 32 9.73 32.22 -10.56
C ILE A 32 8.77 31.21 -9.92
N ILE A 33 7.45 31.48 -9.91
CA ILE A 33 6.46 30.49 -9.47
C ILE A 33 6.17 29.53 -10.63
N GLN A 34 7.12 28.64 -10.91
CA GLN A 34 6.82 27.43 -11.65
C GLN A 34 6.21 26.44 -10.66
N ALA A 35 5.01 25.95 -10.95
CA ALA A 35 4.52 24.73 -10.32
C ALA A 35 5.52 23.63 -10.67
N GLN A 36 6.31 23.17 -9.69
CA GLN A 36 7.17 22.02 -9.88
C GLN A 36 6.27 20.79 -10.01
N ILE A 37 6.45 20.03 -11.08
CA ILE A 37 5.81 18.72 -11.22
C ILE A 37 6.33 17.87 -10.05
N PRO A 38 5.46 17.18 -9.27
CA PRO A 38 5.93 16.29 -8.23
C PRO A 38 6.98 15.33 -8.80
N SER A 39 8.19 15.35 -8.26
CA SER A 39 9.22 14.38 -8.63
C SER A 39 9.02 13.12 -7.78
N TYR A 40 8.85 11.99 -8.44
CA TYR A 40 8.84 10.70 -7.75
C TYR A 40 10.24 10.44 -7.19
N GLN A 41 10.34 10.23 -5.88
CA GLN A 41 11.62 9.87 -5.26
C GLN A 41 12.08 8.47 -5.73
N TRP A 42 11.14 7.55 -5.91
CA TRP A 42 11.36 6.24 -6.49
C TRP A 42 10.06 5.66 -7.08
N LEU A 43 10.22 4.71 -8.01
CA LEU A 43 9.15 3.89 -8.57
C LEU A 43 9.59 2.43 -8.48
N LYS A 44 8.71 1.53 -8.02
CA LYS A 44 8.96 0.08 -7.96
C LYS A 44 7.79 -0.64 -8.63
N SER A 45 8.11 -1.64 -9.45
CA SER A 45 7.14 -2.51 -10.11
C SER A 45 7.32 -3.96 -9.65
N LEU A 46 6.22 -4.71 -9.59
CA LEU A 46 6.26 -6.17 -9.62
C LEU A 46 6.60 -6.59 -11.05
N SER A 47 7.47 -7.58 -11.22
CA SER A 47 7.97 -8.00 -12.54
C SER A 47 7.57 -9.43 -12.91
N GLY A 48 6.41 -9.90 -12.47
CA GLY A 48 5.89 -11.20 -12.87
C GLY A 48 5.57 -11.26 -14.36
N LEU A 49 5.54 -12.49 -14.87
CA LEU A 49 5.28 -12.79 -16.28
C LEU A 49 3.78 -12.96 -16.58
N ASN A 50 2.93 -12.96 -15.54
CA ASN A 50 1.48 -13.15 -15.63
C ASN A 50 0.74 -12.00 -14.89
N ASP A 51 -0.56 -12.16 -14.66
CA ASP A 51 -1.38 -11.17 -13.96
C ASP A 51 -0.89 -10.97 -12.52
N ASP A 52 -0.23 -9.83 -12.30
CA ASP A 52 0.20 -9.32 -11.01
C ASP A 52 -0.59 -8.04 -10.70
N VAL A 53 -1.33 -8.02 -9.59
CA VAL A 53 -2.13 -6.87 -9.19
C VAL A 53 -1.81 -6.50 -7.75
N ALA A 54 -1.15 -5.36 -7.54
CA ALA A 54 -1.06 -4.72 -6.23
C ALA A 54 -2.36 -3.96 -5.94
N ARG A 55 -2.91 -4.12 -4.73
CA ARG A 55 -4.24 -3.59 -4.40
C ARG A 55 -4.29 -2.78 -3.11
N GLY A 56 -3.56 -3.21 -2.08
CA GLY A 56 -3.54 -2.53 -0.78
C GLY A 56 -2.15 -1.99 -0.44
N VAL A 57 -2.11 -0.88 0.28
CA VAL A 57 -0.90 -0.31 0.88
C VAL A 57 -1.18 0.33 2.24
N CYS A 58 -0.34 0.06 3.23
CA CYS A 58 -0.37 0.76 4.51
C CYS A 58 1.04 1.05 5.03
N LEU A 59 1.12 1.92 6.04
CA LEU A 59 2.37 2.34 6.67
C LEU A 59 2.33 2.00 8.17
N ASP A 60 3.45 1.55 8.72
CA ASP A 60 3.63 1.54 10.18
C ASP A 60 4.16 2.89 10.70
N SER A 61 4.23 3.03 12.03
CA SER A 61 4.72 4.26 12.70
C SER A 61 6.17 4.61 12.40
N MET A 62 6.95 3.70 11.82
CA MET A 62 8.33 3.92 11.37
C MET A 62 8.42 4.20 9.86
N SER A 63 7.28 4.41 9.20
CA SER A 63 7.19 4.60 7.75
C SER A 63 7.69 3.39 6.94
N ASN A 64 7.67 2.18 7.50
CA ASN A 64 7.78 0.99 6.66
C ASN A 64 6.47 0.82 5.88
N ILE A 65 6.61 0.39 4.63
CA ILE A 65 5.53 0.27 3.67
C ILE A 65 5.16 -1.20 3.57
N TYR A 66 3.88 -1.51 3.74
CA TYR A 66 3.35 -2.85 3.52
C TYR A 66 2.46 -2.79 2.29
N ILE A 67 2.70 -3.67 1.34
CA ILE A 67 1.87 -3.81 0.14
C ILE A 67 1.33 -5.23 0.05
N THR A 68 0.11 -5.36 -0.46
CA THR A 68 -0.49 -6.66 -0.74
C THR A 68 -1.19 -6.67 -2.10
N GLY A 69 -1.46 -7.87 -2.56
CA GLY A 69 -2.16 -8.11 -3.81
C GLY A 69 -2.09 -9.59 -4.15
N SER A 70 -2.24 -9.86 -5.44
CA SER A 70 -2.28 -11.21 -5.98
C SER A 70 -1.39 -11.35 -7.19
N PHE A 71 -0.86 -12.55 -7.38
CA PHE A 71 0.03 -12.89 -8.49
C PHE A 71 -0.20 -14.32 -8.96
N SER A 72 0.22 -14.62 -10.19
CA SER A 72 0.12 -15.96 -10.78
C SER A 72 1.45 -16.43 -11.36
N GLY A 73 1.75 -17.72 -11.23
CA GLY A 73 3.05 -18.27 -11.64
C GLY A 73 4.19 -17.75 -10.76
N THR A 74 5.13 -17.01 -11.34
CA THR A 74 6.26 -16.43 -10.61
C THR A 74 6.28 -14.91 -10.72
N THR A 75 6.60 -14.24 -9.62
CA THR A 75 6.82 -12.79 -9.59
C THR A 75 8.13 -12.49 -8.85
N THR A 76 8.73 -11.36 -9.16
CA THR A 76 9.93 -10.87 -8.45
C THR A 76 9.69 -9.45 -7.96
N LEU A 77 10.00 -9.23 -6.69
CA LEU A 77 9.94 -7.94 -6.04
C LEU A 77 11.26 -7.71 -5.34
N GLY A 78 11.91 -6.56 -5.57
CA GLY A 78 13.14 -6.19 -4.84
C GLY A 78 14.27 -7.24 -4.88
N GLY A 79 14.30 -8.09 -5.93
CA GLY A 79 15.26 -9.19 -6.07
C GLY A 79 14.86 -10.51 -5.40
N GLN A 80 13.76 -10.55 -4.64
CA GLN A 80 13.18 -11.77 -4.09
C GLN A 80 12.12 -12.33 -5.05
N THR A 81 12.24 -13.61 -5.39
CA THR A 81 11.26 -14.32 -6.24
C THR A 81 10.24 -15.06 -5.37
N LEU A 82 8.97 -14.93 -5.72
CA LEU A 82 7.85 -15.69 -5.15
C LEU A 82 7.24 -16.59 -6.24
N THR A 83 6.77 -17.76 -5.83
CA THR A 83 6.10 -18.73 -6.71
C THR A 83 4.74 -19.07 -6.12
N SER A 84 3.70 -19.00 -6.95
CA SER A 84 2.34 -19.37 -6.62
C SER A 84 2.22 -20.89 -6.52
N ASN A 85 1.56 -21.39 -5.48
CA ASN A 85 1.21 -22.80 -5.30
C ASN A 85 -0.16 -23.13 -5.90
N GLY A 86 -1.01 -22.13 -6.12
CA GLY A 86 -2.30 -22.24 -6.80
C GLY A 86 -2.33 -21.55 -8.16
N ALA A 87 -3.56 -21.31 -8.64
CA ALA A 87 -3.81 -20.55 -9.87
C ALA A 87 -3.55 -19.05 -9.66
N THR A 88 -3.80 -18.54 -8.46
CA THR A 88 -3.47 -17.18 -8.06
C THR A 88 -3.25 -17.19 -6.57
N ASP A 89 -2.13 -16.65 -6.11
CA ASP A 89 -1.78 -16.58 -4.69
C ASP A 89 -1.69 -15.12 -4.23
N ILE A 90 -1.81 -14.93 -2.93
CA ILE A 90 -1.60 -13.66 -2.25
C ILE A 90 -0.11 -13.41 -2.10
N PHE A 91 0.33 -12.17 -2.29
CA PHE A 91 1.63 -11.73 -1.79
C PHE A 91 1.47 -10.62 -0.74
N ILE A 92 2.42 -10.57 0.19
CA ILE A 92 2.61 -9.47 1.12
C ILE A 92 4.09 -9.11 1.07
N ALA A 93 4.39 -7.82 1.00
CA ALA A 93 5.77 -7.35 1.05
C ALA A 93 5.90 -6.15 1.96
N LYS A 94 7.00 -6.14 2.72
CA LYS A 94 7.44 -5.01 3.53
C LYS A 94 8.62 -4.35 2.86
N LEU A 95 8.52 -3.04 2.67
CA LEU A 95 9.62 -2.17 2.26
C LEU A 95 9.94 -1.21 3.41
N ASN A 96 11.18 -0.77 3.50
CA ASN A 96 11.52 0.33 4.42
C ASN A 96 11.10 1.68 3.83
N ALA A 97 11.26 2.76 4.62
CA ALA A 97 10.91 4.13 4.21
C ALA A 97 11.61 4.61 2.92
N ASN A 98 12.71 3.97 2.52
CA ASN A 98 13.43 4.28 1.28
C ASN A 98 12.93 3.45 0.08
N GLY A 99 11.88 2.63 0.26
CA GLY A 99 11.36 1.75 -0.78
C GLY A 99 12.25 0.53 -1.07
N ASN A 100 13.17 0.17 -0.17
CA ASN A 100 13.96 -1.06 -0.29
C ASN A 100 13.21 -2.22 0.36
N LEU A 101 13.18 -3.37 -0.33
CA LEU A 101 12.54 -4.57 0.19
C LEU A 101 13.22 -5.03 1.48
N VAL A 102 12.41 -5.29 2.50
CA VAL A 102 12.82 -5.95 3.75
C VAL A 102 12.51 -7.44 3.66
N TRP A 103 11.28 -7.79 3.27
CA TRP A 103 10.86 -9.16 3.01
C TRP A 103 9.64 -9.18 2.09
N ALA A 104 9.46 -10.28 1.36
CA ALA A 104 8.22 -10.64 0.68
C ALA A 104 7.82 -12.09 1.03
N LYS A 105 6.52 -12.35 1.15
CA LYS A 105 5.95 -13.68 1.42
C LYS A 105 4.73 -13.90 0.54
N SER A 106 4.46 -15.16 0.20
CA SER A 106 3.24 -15.57 -0.48
C SER A 106 2.42 -16.52 0.38
N PHE A 107 1.10 -16.44 0.23
CA PHE A 107 0.12 -17.29 0.91
C PHE A 107 -0.94 -17.69 -0.10
N GLY A 108 -1.34 -18.96 -0.08
CA GLY A 108 -2.21 -19.50 -1.10
C GLY A 108 -2.72 -20.87 -0.74
N SER A 109 -3.83 -21.23 -1.38
CA SER A 109 -4.37 -22.57 -1.49
C SER A 109 -3.80 -23.23 -2.76
N VAL A 110 -4.40 -24.34 -3.19
CA VAL A 110 -4.13 -24.89 -4.53
C VAL A 110 -5.07 -24.31 -5.61
N SER A 111 -5.82 -23.24 -5.29
CA SER A 111 -6.85 -22.62 -6.13
C SER A 111 -6.62 -21.10 -6.30
N LEU A 112 -7.68 -20.30 -6.23
CA LEU A 112 -7.66 -18.85 -6.40
C LEU A 112 -7.69 -18.16 -5.03
N ASP A 113 -6.73 -17.28 -4.79
CA ASP A 113 -6.56 -16.55 -3.56
C ASP A 113 -6.25 -15.08 -3.84
N TYR A 114 -7.12 -14.21 -3.34
CA TYR A 114 -7.07 -12.78 -3.58
C TYR A 114 -6.92 -12.01 -2.28
N ALA A 115 -5.95 -11.08 -2.23
CA ALA A 115 -5.90 -10.04 -1.21
C ALA A 115 -6.29 -8.71 -1.85
N PHE A 116 -7.31 -8.08 -1.29
CA PHE A 116 -7.87 -6.84 -1.83
C PHE A 116 -7.43 -5.60 -1.08
N ASP A 117 -7.15 -5.74 0.21
CA ASP A 117 -6.74 -4.61 1.02
C ASP A 117 -5.87 -5.02 2.21
N ILE A 118 -5.10 -4.06 2.71
CA ILE A 118 -4.21 -4.18 3.87
C ILE A 118 -4.29 -2.90 4.70
N ASP A 119 -4.39 -3.05 6.02
CA ASP A 119 -4.29 -1.92 6.94
C ASP A 119 -3.43 -2.25 8.17
N CYS A 120 -2.74 -1.25 8.68
CA CYS A 120 -1.65 -1.36 9.64
C CYS A 120 -2.07 -0.81 11.01
N GLU A 121 -1.75 -1.52 12.09
CA GLU A 121 -1.74 -0.95 13.45
C GLU A 121 -0.50 -0.06 13.65
N SER A 122 -0.59 0.88 14.58
CA SER A 122 0.55 1.75 14.95
C SER A 122 1.79 0.97 15.42
N GLY A 123 1.60 -0.23 15.97
CA GLY A 123 2.66 -1.15 16.39
C GLY A 123 3.34 -1.93 15.26
N GLY A 124 2.84 -1.85 14.03
CA GLY A 124 3.38 -2.53 12.85
C GLY A 124 2.88 -3.97 12.63
N ASP A 125 1.98 -4.46 13.48
CA ASP A 125 1.07 -5.53 13.11
C ASP A 125 0.10 -5.02 12.04
N PHE A 126 -0.41 -5.90 11.20
CA PHE A 126 -1.28 -5.50 10.08
C PHE A 126 -2.30 -6.59 9.76
N PHE A 127 -3.32 -6.21 9.02
CA PHE A 127 -4.41 -7.08 8.63
C PHE A 127 -4.60 -7.04 7.13
N ILE A 128 -4.97 -8.17 6.55
CA ILE A 128 -5.42 -8.23 5.16
C ILE A 128 -6.82 -8.81 5.11
N THR A 129 -7.54 -8.44 4.06
CA THR A 129 -8.83 -9.06 3.70
C THR A 129 -8.86 -9.44 2.23
N GLY A 130 -9.74 -10.38 1.89
CA GLY A 130 -9.89 -10.81 0.52
C GLY A 130 -10.87 -11.96 0.34
N GLY A 131 -10.62 -12.78 -0.69
CA GLY A 131 -11.36 -13.99 -0.97
C GLY A 131 -10.43 -15.15 -1.32
N PHE A 132 -10.70 -16.34 -0.82
CA PHE A 132 -9.86 -17.53 -1.04
C PHE A 132 -10.70 -18.77 -1.32
N ARG A 133 -10.13 -19.77 -2.00
CA ARG A 133 -10.87 -20.99 -2.37
C ARG A 133 -10.12 -22.24 -1.96
N GLN A 134 -10.82 -23.23 -1.40
CA GLN A 134 -10.23 -24.44 -0.82
C GLN A 134 -9.46 -24.14 0.48
N THR A 135 -8.49 -24.98 0.84
CA THR A 135 -7.76 -24.88 2.10
C THR A 135 -6.48 -24.07 1.91
N MET A 136 -6.32 -23.02 2.72
CA MET A 136 -5.12 -22.19 2.79
C MET A 136 -4.47 -22.35 4.16
N THR A 137 -3.17 -22.65 4.17
CA THR A 137 -2.36 -22.74 5.39
C THR A 137 -1.44 -21.51 5.46
N LEU A 138 -1.70 -20.62 6.41
CA LEU A 138 -0.93 -19.37 6.58
C LEU A 138 0.28 -19.57 7.50
N MET A 139 0.17 -20.49 8.45
CA MET A 139 1.23 -20.99 9.35
C MET A 139 0.94 -22.47 9.66
N PRO A 140 1.91 -23.27 10.14
CA PRO A 140 1.69 -24.69 10.45
C PRO A 140 0.48 -24.97 11.36
N ASN A 141 0.08 -24.01 12.20
CA ASN A 141 -1.06 -24.08 13.12
C ASN A 141 -2.20 -23.10 12.78
N ILE A 142 -2.19 -22.47 11.62
CA ILE A 142 -3.22 -21.51 11.18
C ILE A 142 -3.65 -21.89 9.76
N THR A 143 -4.79 -22.56 9.67
CA THR A 143 -5.39 -23.01 8.42
C THR A 143 -6.85 -22.56 8.36
N ILE A 144 -7.27 -22.08 7.19
CA ILE A 144 -8.66 -21.75 6.88
C ILE A 144 -9.11 -22.55 5.67
N THR A 145 -10.39 -22.90 5.61
CA THR A 145 -10.98 -23.69 4.53
C THR A 145 -12.25 -23.03 4.04
N SER A 146 -12.32 -22.76 2.74
CA SER A 146 -13.53 -22.26 2.09
C SER A 146 -14.53 -23.40 1.84
N THR A 147 -15.79 -23.04 1.63
CA THR A 147 -16.86 -23.94 1.19
C THR A 147 -17.42 -23.43 -0.14
N GLY A 148 -17.51 -24.30 -1.15
CA GLY A 148 -18.07 -23.95 -2.46
C GLY A 148 -17.21 -22.95 -3.26
N GLY A 149 -17.62 -21.68 -3.25
CA GLY A 149 -16.99 -20.58 -3.97
C GLY A 149 -15.73 -20.05 -3.30
N LEU A 150 -15.35 -18.84 -3.69
CA LEU A 150 -14.39 -18.04 -2.93
C LEU A 150 -15.07 -17.58 -1.64
N ASP A 151 -14.43 -17.71 -0.49
CA ASP A 151 -14.98 -17.21 0.77
C ASP A 151 -14.18 -16.01 1.26
N LEU A 152 -14.86 -15.08 1.94
CA LEU A 152 -14.23 -13.96 2.61
C LEU A 152 -13.28 -14.48 3.69
N PHE A 153 -12.06 -13.94 3.72
CA PHE A 153 -11.17 -14.13 4.86
C PHE A 153 -10.62 -12.81 5.38
N THR A 154 -10.20 -12.84 6.64
CA THR A 154 -9.43 -11.79 7.29
C THR A 154 -8.31 -12.44 8.08
N ALA A 155 -7.10 -11.92 7.97
CA ALA A 155 -5.94 -12.44 8.69
C ALA A 155 -5.13 -11.30 9.31
N LYS A 156 -4.67 -11.51 10.55
CA LYS A 156 -3.73 -10.63 11.25
C LYS A 156 -2.31 -11.20 11.12
N PHE A 157 -1.34 -10.33 10.95
CA PHE A 157 0.07 -10.64 10.86
C PHE A 157 0.89 -9.75 11.78
N ASN A 158 2.03 -10.26 12.23
CA ASN A 158 3.04 -9.45 12.90
C ASN A 158 3.96 -8.72 11.92
N THR A 159 4.82 -7.83 12.42
CA THR A 159 5.77 -7.07 11.58
C THR A 159 6.80 -7.89 10.78
N ASN A 160 6.99 -9.17 11.15
CA ASN A 160 7.83 -10.13 10.41
C ASN A 160 7.06 -10.84 9.30
N GLY A 161 5.76 -10.57 9.15
CA GLY A 161 4.87 -11.20 8.20
C GLY A 161 4.46 -12.62 8.59
N ASP A 162 4.52 -12.97 9.89
CA ASP A 162 3.97 -14.25 10.35
C ASP A 162 2.51 -14.06 10.74
N CYS A 163 1.65 -14.96 10.26
CA CYS A 163 0.23 -14.89 10.59
C CYS A 163 0.03 -15.18 12.08
N LEU A 164 -0.75 -14.33 12.75
CA LEU A 164 -1.11 -14.46 14.16
C LEU A 164 -2.46 -15.16 14.33
N TRP A 165 -3.39 -14.87 13.42
CA TRP A 165 -4.67 -15.58 13.29
C TRP A 165 -5.28 -15.32 11.92
N ALA A 166 -6.14 -16.23 11.48
CA ALA A 166 -6.98 -16.05 10.30
C ALA A 166 -8.42 -16.49 10.61
N LYS A 167 -9.39 -15.79 10.03
CA LYS A 167 -10.82 -16.07 10.16
C LYS A 167 -11.45 -16.04 8.77
N THR A 168 -12.46 -16.88 8.57
CA THR A 168 -13.26 -16.92 7.35
C THR A 168 -14.75 -16.86 7.66
N ALA A 169 -15.52 -16.31 6.73
CA ALA A 169 -16.97 -16.44 6.69
C ALA A 169 -17.33 -17.23 5.42
N THR A 170 -17.99 -18.38 5.59
CA THR A 170 -18.15 -19.35 4.49
C THR A 170 -19.58 -19.40 3.95
N GLY A 171 -19.72 -19.56 2.63
CA GLY A 171 -20.98 -19.74 1.91
C GLY A 171 -20.96 -20.95 0.96
N LEU A 172 -21.93 -21.05 0.04
CA LEU A 172 -21.84 -21.95 -1.14
C LEU A 172 -21.44 -21.19 -2.40
N THR A 173 -21.48 -19.87 -2.35
CA THR A 173 -21.28 -18.92 -3.45
C THR A 173 -19.99 -18.13 -3.20
N SER A 174 -19.62 -17.26 -4.14
CA SER A 174 -18.43 -16.42 -3.95
C SER A 174 -18.75 -15.19 -3.11
N ASP A 175 -17.96 -15.01 -2.05
CA ASP A 175 -18.00 -13.94 -1.07
C ASP A 175 -16.60 -13.33 -0.92
N TYR A 176 -16.51 -12.02 -0.71
CA TYR A 176 -15.25 -11.28 -0.72
C TYR A 176 -15.23 -10.21 0.36
N GLY A 177 -14.13 -10.09 1.09
CA GLY A 177 -13.83 -8.87 1.84
C GLY A 177 -13.02 -7.93 0.97
N ASN A 178 -13.55 -6.75 0.65
CA ASN A 178 -12.96 -5.81 -0.31
C ASN A 178 -12.03 -4.79 0.34
N GLU A 179 -12.36 -4.33 1.55
CA GLU A 179 -11.66 -3.25 2.25
C GLU A 179 -11.66 -3.56 3.76
N ILE A 180 -10.56 -3.21 4.41
CA ILE A 180 -10.35 -3.39 5.85
C ILE A 180 -9.83 -2.09 6.45
N VAL A 181 -10.43 -1.68 7.56
CA VAL A 181 -9.97 -0.52 8.34
C VAL A 181 -9.73 -0.95 9.78
N VAL A 182 -8.56 -0.59 10.29
CA VAL A 182 -8.11 -0.83 11.66
C VAL A 182 -8.36 0.43 12.47
N GLY A 183 -9.14 0.28 13.54
CA GLY A 183 -9.36 1.30 14.55
C GLY A 183 -8.53 1.04 15.81
N ASP A 184 -8.76 1.86 16.83
CA ASP A 184 -8.11 1.71 18.13
C ASP A 184 -8.48 0.37 18.82
N ASN A 185 -7.57 -0.13 19.66
CA ASN A 185 -7.75 -1.33 20.50
C ASN A 185 -8.04 -2.64 19.71
N ASN A 186 -7.37 -2.86 18.57
CA ASN A 186 -7.52 -4.04 17.72
C ASN A 186 -8.94 -4.21 17.14
N ASN A 187 -9.74 -3.15 17.08
CA ASN A 187 -11.01 -3.18 16.38
C ASN A 187 -10.76 -3.08 14.88
N ILE A 188 -11.40 -3.96 14.12
CA ILE A 188 -11.32 -3.94 12.66
C ILE A 188 -12.72 -3.91 12.06
N CYS A 189 -12.86 -3.18 10.97
CA CYS A 189 -14.05 -3.16 10.13
C CYS A 189 -13.68 -3.77 8.79
N VAL A 190 -14.43 -4.78 8.34
CA VAL A 190 -14.28 -5.38 7.02
C VAL A 190 -15.58 -5.19 6.28
N VAL A 191 -15.49 -4.62 5.07
CA VAL A 191 -16.63 -4.50 4.15
C VAL A 191 -16.41 -5.37 2.93
N GLY A 192 -17.48 -5.84 2.33
CA GLY A 192 -17.39 -6.92 1.35
C GLY A 192 -18.70 -7.16 0.60
N ASN A 193 -18.62 -8.05 -0.38
CA ASN A 193 -19.77 -8.51 -1.14
C ASN A 193 -20.08 -9.95 -0.74
N THR A 194 -21.36 -10.25 -0.57
CA THR A 194 -21.82 -11.63 -0.38
C THR A 194 -23.00 -11.94 -1.28
N ASN A 195 -23.04 -13.16 -1.79
CA ASN A 195 -24.16 -13.66 -2.60
C ASN A 195 -24.80 -14.87 -1.93
N GLY A 196 -25.33 -14.70 -0.72
CA GLY A 196 -26.10 -15.74 -0.06
C GLY A 196 -25.95 -15.69 1.45
N GLN A 197 -26.09 -16.83 2.10
CA GLN A 197 -25.90 -16.93 3.54
C GLN A 197 -24.43 -17.16 3.87
N LEU A 198 -23.88 -16.27 4.69
CA LEU A 198 -22.56 -16.43 5.31
C LEU A 198 -22.67 -17.08 6.69
N ILE A 199 -21.73 -17.97 6.99
CA ILE A 199 -21.54 -18.56 8.31
C ILE A 199 -20.18 -18.07 8.85
N PHE A 200 -20.22 -17.27 9.91
CA PHE A 200 -19.02 -16.75 10.57
C PHE A 200 -18.49 -17.72 11.62
N GLY A 201 -17.17 -17.70 11.83
CA GLY A 201 -16.56 -18.26 13.04
C GLY A 201 -16.48 -19.78 13.06
N ARG A 202 -16.43 -20.44 11.90
CA ARG A 202 -16.08 -21.86 11.84
C ARG A 202 -14.64 -22.00 12.37
N PRO A 203 -14.39 -22.77 13.45
CA PRO A 203 -13.04 -22.92 13.98
C PRO A 203 -12.15 -23.56 12.92
N SER A 204 -10.91 -23.08 12.82
CA SER A 204 -9.83 -23.84 12.18
C SER A 204 -9.71 -25.16 12.93
N ASN A 205 -9.97 -26.28 12.26
CA ASN A 205 -9.82 -27.62 12.82
C ASN A 205 -8.40 -27.85 13.33
#